data_AF-A0A3A6K7H3-F1
#
_entry.id   AF-A0A3A6K7H3-F1
#
_cell.length_a   1.000
_cell.length_b   1.000
_cell.length_c   1.000
_cell.angle_alpha   90.00
_cell.angle_beta   90.00
_cell.angle_gamma   90.00
#
_symmetry.space_group_name_H-M   'P 1'
#
loop_
_entity.id
_entity.type
_entity.pdbx_description
1 polymer ?
#
loop_
_entity_poly.entity_id
_entity_poly.type
_entity_poly.pdbx_seq_one_letter_code
_entity_poly.pdbx_strand_id
1 'polypeptide(L)'
;MNQNIISFKMFIRNIFSDGMLSAIICIPLILAAIYRFVFPLIVQHYPMLKDFSLYYPILDLFLAIMCPYMICFASALVVLDETDMKINRYITITPLGKKGYLISRLLIPVLFAAIVSFVLLSFCSVSGMSLWTTFIISILATILSVVAAMIILAYAGNKVEGMALAKVSALVMVGLIIPFVITDSIQYVFSFIPSFWVAKFLISNNYWFILPTIFLSGGLIYLLYNRYNAKI
;
A
#
# COMPACT_ATOMS: atom_id res chain seq x y z
N MET A 1 -16.10 -26.09 8.59
CA MET A 1 -15.25 -25.44 7.57
C MET A 1 -15.28 -23.94 7.83
N ASN A 2 -14.15 -23.29 8.09
CA ASN A 2 -14.13 -21.90 8.57
C ASN A 2 -14.75 -20.96 7.51
N GLN A 3 -15.87 -20.30 7.83
CA GLN A 3 -16.62 -19.44 6.90
C GLN A 3 -15.74 -18.34 6.28
N ASN A 4 -14.73 -17.87 7.01
CA ASN A 4 -13.73 -16.90 6.54
C ASN A 4 -12.94 -17.40 5.32
N ILE A 5 -12.59 -18.69 5.26
CA ILE A 5 -11.79 -19.28 4.16
C ILE A 5 -12.61 -19.36 2.88
N ILE A 6 -13.88 -19.73 2.99
CA ILE A 6 -14.80 -19.82 1.85
C ILE A 6 -15.03 -18.42 1.26
N SER A 7 -15.30 -17.44 2.12
CA SER A 7 -15.45 -16.04 1.69
C SER A 7 -14.19 -15.51 1.03
N PHE A 8 -13.01 -15.85 1.55
CA PHE A 8 -11.74 -15.43 0.95
C PHE A 8 -11.48 -16.09 -0.41
N LYS A 9 -11.84 -17.36 -0.58
CA LYS A 9 -11.76 -18.04 -1.89
C LYS A 9 -12.66 -17.37 -2.93
N MET A 10 -13.86 -16.95 -2.54
CA MET A 10 -14.76 -16.19 -3.42
C MET A 10 -14.19 -14.80 -3.74
N PHE A 11 -13.58 -14.13 -2.77
CA PHE A 11 -12.89 -12.85 -2.97
C PHE A 11 -11.76 -12.96 -4.01
N ILE A 12 -10.89 -13.97 -3.90
CA ILE A 12 -9.83 -14.21 -4.88
C ILE A 12 -10.43 -14.44 -6.27
N ARG A 13 -11.47 -15.27 -6.36
CA ARG A 13 -12.13 -15.52 -7.65
C ARG A 13 -12.67 -14.24 -8.27
N ASN A 14 -13.31 -13.38 -7.48
CA ASN A 14 -13.84 -12.10 -7.94
C ASN A 14 -12.74 -11.18 -8.51
N ILE A 15 -11.58 -11.12 -7.84
CA ILE A 15 -10.42 -10.36 -8.31
C ILE A 15 -9.94 -10.85 -9.67
N PHE A 16 -9.77 -12.17 -9.84
CA PHE A 16 -9.25 -12.72 -11.09
C PHE A 16 -10.28 -12.78 -12.22
N SER A 17 -11.57 -12.76 -11.91
CA SER A 17 -12.64 -12.66 -12.92
C SER A 17 -12.85 -11.24 -13.43
N ASP A 18 -12.45 -10.22 -12.65
CA ASP A 18 -12.50 -8.82 -13.08
C ASP A 18 -11.19 -8.46 -13.80
N GLY A 19 -11.29 -8.19 -15.09
CA GLY A 19 -10.15 -7.83 -15.94
C GLY A 19 -9.38 -6.60 -15.45
N MET A 20 -10.06 -5.67 -14.77
CA MET A 20 -9.42 -4.47 -14.21
C MET A 20 -8.65 -4.81 -12.92
N LEU A 21 -9.24 -5.57 -12.01
CA LEU A 21 -8.60 -5.93 -10.73
C LEU A 21 -7.40 -6.87 -10.93
N SER A 22 -7.50 -7.81 -11.86
CA SER A 22 -6.38 -8.66 -12.24
C SER A 22 -5.22 -7.85 -12.85
N ALA A 23 -5.51 -6.88 -13.72
CA ALA A 23 -4.50 -5.98 -14.27
C ALA A 23 -3.78 -5.17 -13.16
N ILE A 24 -4.52 -4.66 -12.17
CA ILE A 24 -3.98 -3.89 -11.04
C ILE A 24 -2.94 -4.71 -10.25
N ILE A 25 -3.22 -5.99 -10.00
CA ILE A 25 -2.29 -6.88 -9.24
C ILE A 25 -1.02 -7.19 -10.04
N CYS A 26 -1.09 -7.18 -11.37
CA CYS A 26 0.06 -7.40 -12.23
C CYS A 26 1.02 -6.19 -12.28
N ILE A 27 0.54 -4.97 -12.03
CA ILE A 27 1.37 -3.73 -12.07
C ILE A 27 2.64 -3.83 -11.22
N PRO A 28 2.60 -4.17 -9.92
CA PRO A 28 3.81 -4.24 -9.11
C PRO A 28 4.79 -5.33 -9.56
N LEU A 29 4.31 -6.42 -10.17
CA LEU A 29 5.17 -7.46 -10.74
C LEU A 29 5.90 -6.95 -11.99
N ILE A 30 5.19 -6.24 -12.86
CA ILE A 30 5.77 -5.60 -14.05
C ILE A 30 6.80 -4.55 -13.61
N LEU A 31 6.48 -3.74 -12.61
CA LEU A 31 7.40 -2.73 -12.06
C LEU A 31 8.68 -3.37 -11.50
N ALA A 32 8.54 -4.45 -10.73
CA ALA A 32 9.68 -5.22 -10.20
C ALA A 32 10.57 -5.78 -11.33
N ALA A 33 9.96 -6.32 -12.39
CA ALA A 33 10.68 -6.82 -13.56
C ALA A 33 11.43 -5.70 -14.30
N ILE A 34 10.82 -4.51 -14.45
CA ILE A 34 11.49 -3.33 -15.01
C ILE A 34 12.71 -2.97 -14.17
N TYR A 35 12.60 -2.97 -12.83
CA TYR A 35 13.71 -2.61 -11.96
C TYR A 35 14.84 -3.64 -11.99
N ARG A 36 14.52 -4.92 -12.13
CA ARG A 36 15.53 -5.98 -12.18
C ARG A 36 16.23 -6.10 -13.53
N PHE A 37 15.49 -5.94 -14.63
CA PHE A 37 16.01 -6.21 -15.97
C PHE A 37 16.31 -4.95 -16.78
N VAL A 38 15.40 -3.97 -16.76
CA VAL A 38 15.53 -2.77 -17.61
C VAL A 38 16.49 -1.78 -16.97
N PHE A 39 16.39 -1.55 -15.66
CA PHE A 39 17.23 -0.56 -14.97
C PHE A 39 18.74 -0.82 -15.11
N PRO A 40 19.27 -2.05 -14.90
CA PRO A 40 20.70 -2.30 -15.09
C PRO A 40 21.16 -2.11 -16.54
N LEU A 41 20.32 -2.45 -17.53
CA LEU A 41 20.63 -2.24 -18.95
C LEU A 41 20.77 -0.75 -19.27
N ILE A 42 19.88 0.09 -18.75
CA ILE A 42 19.93 1.54 -18.93
C ILE A 42 21.21 2.12 -18.30
N VAL A 43 21.55 1.71 -17.08
CA VAL A 43 22.76 2.19 -16.37
C VAL A 43 24.05 1.75 -17.08
N GLN A 44 24.05 0.61 -17.77
CA GLN A 44 25.19 0.19 -18.60
C GLN A 44 25.35 1.06 -19.87
N HIS A 45 24.24 1.43 -20.52
CA HIS A 45 24.26 2.24 -21.73
C HIS A 45 24.54 3.73 -21.46
N TYR A 46 24.13 4.24 -20.29
CA TYR A 46 24.30 5.63 -19.90
C TYR A 46 25.05 5.73 -18.56
N PRO A 47 26.40 5.72 -18.58
CA PRO A 47 27.20 5.71 -17.35
C PRO A 47 27.01 6.96 -16.48
N MET A 48 26.55 8.09 -17.05
CA MET A 48 26.14 9.29 -16.30
C MET A 48 25.04 9.01 -15.26
N LEU A 49 24.25 7.94 -15.42
CA LEU A 49 23.23 7.55 -14.44
C LEU A 49 23.81 6.93 -13.17
N LYS A 50 25.06 6.44 -13.21
CA LYS A 50 25.74 5.93 -12.00
C LYS A 50 25.99 7.04 -10.98
N ASP A 51 26.17 8.28 -11.44
CA ASP A 51 26.36 9.44 -10.56
C ASP A 51 25.08 9.76 -9.76
N PHE A 52 23.91 9.30 -10.22
CA PHE A 52 22.62 9.42 -9.52
C PHE A 52 22.34 8.29 -8.51
N SER A 53 23.36 7.53 -8.11
CA SER A 53 23.24 6.44 -7.13
C SER A 53 22.56 6.84 -5.82
N LEU A 54 22.66 8.12 -5.42
CA LEU A 54 21.98 8.69 -4.25
C LEU A 54 20.44 8.61 -4.32
N TYR A 55 19.86 8.51 -5.52
CA TYR A 55 18.41 8.48 -5.74
C TYR A 55 17.84 7.06 -5.95
N TYR A 56 18.70 6.04 -6.05
CA TYR A 56 18.25 4.65 -6.17
C TYR A 56 17.32 4.20 -5.04
N PRO A 57 17.50 4.63 -3.77
CA PRO A 57 16.59 4.22 -2.72
C PRO A 57 15.17 4.78 -2.84
N ILE A 58 14.95 5.84 -3.62
CA ILE A 58 13.60 6.33 -3.94
C ILE A 58 12.85 5.30 -4.77
N LEU A 59 13.54 4.68 -5.74
CA LEU A 59 12.96 3.61 -6.56
C LEU A 59 12.57 2.43 -5.66
N ASP A 60 13.43 2.03 -4.73
CA ASP A 60 13.14 0.94 -3.81
C ASP A 60 11.92 1.27 -2.90
N LEU A 61 11.82 2.48 -2.36
CA LEU A 61 10.64 2.93 -1.61
C LEU A 61 9.37 2.94 -2.46
N PHE A 62 9.47 3.34 -3.73
CA PHE A 62 8.34 3.34 -4.64
C PHE A 62 7.86 1.92 -4.93
N LEU A 63 8.77 0.98 -5.19
CA LEU A 63 8.43 -0.44 -5.34
C LEU A 63 7.82 -1.01 -4.05
N ALA A 64 8.40 -0.67 -2.90
CA ALA A 64 7.98 -1.15 -1.59
C ALA A 64 6.50 -0.86 -1.29
N ILE A 65 6.05 0.34 -1.64
CA ILE A 65 4.70 0.81 -1.37
C ILE A 65 3.72 0.48 -2.49
N MET A 66 4.17 0.45 -3.75
CA MET A 66 3.29 0.14 -4.89
C MET A 66 2.71 -1.28 -4.81
N CYS A 67 3.49 -2.26 -4.35
CA CYS A 67 3.01 -3.62 -4.19
C CYS A 67 1.82 -3.73 -3.22
N PRO A 68 1.95 -3.35 -1.93
CA PRO A 68 0.87 -3.48 -0.99
C PRO A 68 -0.27 -2.48 -1.27
N TYR A 69 0.04 -1.32 -1.86
CA TYR A 69 -0.97 -0.36 -2.31
C TYR A 69 -1.93 -0.96 -3.33
N MET A 70 -1.43 -1.58 -4.40
CA MET A 70 -2.28 -2.15 -5.46
C MET A 70 -3.13 -3.32 -4.96
N ILE A 71 -2.59 -4.15 -4.06
CA ILE A 71 -3.34 -5.27 -3.46
C ILE A 71 -4.45 -4.75 -2.52
N CYS A 72 -4.13 -3.77 -1.66
CA CYS A 72 -5.13 -3.17 -0.77
C CYS A 72 -6.16 -2.32 -1.54
N PHE A 73 -5.77 -1.74 -2.67
CA PHE A 73 -6.69 -1.04 -3.55
C PHE A 73 -7.68 -2.00 -4.21
N ALA A 74 -7.19 -3.11 -4.77
CA ALA A 74 -8.05 -4.14 -5.33
C ALA A 74 -9.02 -4.68 -4.27
N SER A 75 -8.56 -4.89 -3.03
CA SER A 75 -9.44 -5.34 -1.95
C SER A 75 -10.51 -4.31 -1.59
N ALA A 76 -10.18 -3.03 -1.52
CA ALA A 76 -11.13 -1.95 -1.25
C ALA A 76 -12.20 -1.83 -2.36
N LEU A 77 -11.82 -1.99 -3.63
CA LEU A 77 -12.78 -1.95 -4.74
C LEU A 77 -13.77 -3.12 -4.71
N VAL A 78 -13.31 -4.33 -4.37
CA VAL A 78 -14.22 -5.48 -4.23
C VAL A 78 -15.21 -5.26 -3.08
N VAL A 79 -14.76 -4.63 -1.99
CA VAL A 79 -15.68 -4.25 -0.91
C VAL A 79 -16.72 -3.23 -1.40
N LEU A 80 -16.30 -2.22 -2.17
CA LEU A 80 -17.24 -1.25 -2.75
C LEU A 80 -18.24 -1.89 -3.71
N ASP A 81 -17.80 -2.80 -4.58
CA ASP A 81 -18.69 -3.56 -5.47
C ASP A 81 -19.75 -4.34 -4.69
N GLU A 82 -19.36 -4.97 -3.58
CA GLU A 82 -20.29 -5.69 -2.72
C GLU A 82 -21.26 -4.75 -1.99
N THR A 83 -20.80 -3.56 -1.60
CA THR A 83 -21.67 -2.54 -0.99
C THR A 83 -22.67 -1.96 -1.99
N ASP A 84 -22.25 -1.74 -3.24
CA ASP A 84 -23.08 -1.21 -4.35
C ASP A 84 -24.20 -2.16 -4.74
N MET A 85 -23.94 -3.48 -4.69
CA MET A 85 -24.96 -4.51 -4.90
C MET A 85 -26.01 -4.60 -3.76
N LYS A 86 -26.05 -3.62 -2.85
CA LYS A 86 -26.94 -3.55 -1.67
C LYS A 86 -26.79 -4.74 -0.70
N ILE A 87 -25.66 -5.46 -0.76
CA ILE A 87 -25.37 -6.59 0.14
C ILE A 87 -25.14 -6.08 1.58
N ASN A 88 -24.87 -4.79 1.79
CA ASN A 88 -24.73 -4.18 3.13
C ASN A 88 -25.90 -4.48 4.08
N ARG A 89 -27.14 -4.56 3.57
CA ARG A 89 -28.32 -4.92 4.39
C ARG A 89 -28.28 -6.37 4.87
N TYR A 90 -27.60 -7.24 4.12
CA TYR A 90 -27.42 -8.66 4.43
C TYR A 90 -26.18 -8.91 5.32
N ILE A 91 -25.15 -8.05 5.29
CA ILE A 91 -23.94 -8.21 6.13
C ILE A 91 -24.29 -8.18 7.63
N THR A 92 -25.24 -7.33 8.04
CA THR A 92 -25.66 -7.21 9.45
C THR A 92 -26.38 -8.46 9.99
N ILE A 93 -26.97 -9.27 9.11
CA ILE A 93 -27.67 -10.51 9.45
C ILE A 93 -26.84 -11.77 9.17
N THR A 94 -25.63 -11.64 8.61
CA THR A 94 -24.70 -12.77 8.45
C THR A 94 -23.92 -13.05 9.74
N PRO A 95 -23.58 -14.31 10.05
CA PRO A 95 -22.83 -14.70 11.25
C PRO A 95 -21.41 -14.12 11.33
N LEU A 96 -20.90 -13.51 10.25
CA LEU A 96 -19.57 -12.88 10.19
C LEU A 96 -19.52 -11.51 10.88
N GLY A 97 -20.64 -10.79 10.95
CA GLY A 97 -20.73 -9.42 11.49
C GLY A 97 -19.85 -8.38 10.78
N LYS A 98 -19.96 -7.10 11.18
CA LYS A 98 -19.18 -5.99 10.59
C LYS A 98 -17.66 -6.17 10.74
N LYS A 99 -17.21 -6.72 11.89
CA LYS A 99 -15.78 -6.94 12.19
C LYS A 99 -15.20 -8.13 11.41
N GLY A 100 -15.90 -9.26 11.31
CA GLY A 100 -15.42 -10.42 10.55
C GLY A 100 -15.39 -10.19 9.04
N TYR A 101 -16.31 -9.36 8.53
CA TYR A 101 -16.29 -8.92 7.13
C TYR A 101 -15.02 -8.11 6.81
N LEU A 102 -14.69 -7.09 7.62
CA LEU A 102 -13.46 -6.31 7.45
C LEU A 102 -12.18 -7.15 7.63
N ILE A 103 -12.16 -8.08 8.59
CA ILE A 103 -11.00 -8.97 8.78
C ILE A 103 -10.78 -9.84 7.53
N SER A 104 -11.83 -10.44 6.96
CA SER A 104 -11.68 -11.31 5.79
C SER A 104 -11.31 -10.56 4.51
N ARG A 105 -11.72 -9.28 4.37
CA ARG A 105 -11.53 -8.46 3.16
C ARG A 105 -10.35 -7.49 3.21
N LEU A 106 -9.85 -7.14 4.39
CA LEU A 106 -8.68 -6.28 4.53
C LEU A 106 -7.50 -7.01 5.18
N LEU A 107 -7.70 -7.72 6.30
CA LEU A 107 -6.57 -8.27 7.04
C LEU A 107 -5.84 -9.37 6.27
N ILE A 108 -6.57 -10.28 5.60
CA ILE A 108 -5.94 -11.35 4.81
C ILE A 108 -5.19 -10.79 3.59
N PRO A 109 -5.77 -9.91 2.75
CA PRO A 109 -5.02 -9.27 1.65
C PRO A 109 -3.82 -8.45 2.11
N VAL A 110 -3.91 -7.79 3.26
CA VAL A 110 -2.81 -6.99 3.84
C VAL A 110 -1.64 -7.87 4.26
N LEU A 111 -1.89 -9.01 4.91
CA LEU A 111 -0.83 -9.95 5.25
C LEU A 111 -0.17 -10.54 3.99
N PHE A 112 -0.97 -10.89 2.99
CA PHE A 112 -0.45 -11.35 1.70
C PHE A 112 0.40 -10.27 1.02
N ALA A 113 -0.08 -9.03 1.02
CA ALA A 113 0.62 -7.88 0.47
C ALA A 113 1.98 -7.62 1.12
N ALA A 114 2.08 -7.75 2.46
CA ALA A 114 3.36 -7.62 3.17
C ALA A 114 4.38 -8.67 2.72
N ILE A 115 3.94 -9.93 2.56
CA ILE A 115 4.80 -11.03 2.11
C ILE A 115 5.28 -10.78 0.68
N VAL A 116 4.36 -10.45 -0.23
CA VAL A 116 4.71 -10.20 -1.64
C VAL A 116 5.65 -9.00 -1.75
N SER A 117 5.39 -7.91 -1.01
CA SER A 117 6.26 -6.73 -0.99
C SER A 117 7.66 -7.07 -0.53
N PHE A 118 7.80 -7.81 0.57
CA PHE A 118 9.10 -8.26 1.08
C PHE A 118 9.87 -9.10 0.07
N VAL A 119 9.19 -10.07 -0.57
CA VAL A 119 9.79 -10.93 -1.59
C VAL A 119 10.27 -10.09 -2.78
N LEU A 120 9.41 -9.23 -3.34
CA LEU A 120 9.75 -8.42 -4.51
C LEU A 120 10.91 -7.46 -4.23
N LEU A 121 10.89 -6.77 -3.10
CA LEU A 121 12.00 -5.91 -2.68
C LEU A 121 13.30 -6.69 -2.52
N SER A 122 13.26 -7.85 -1.85
CA SER A 122 14.47 -8.65 -1.61
C SER A 122 15.14 -9.12 -2.91
N PHE A 123 14.37 -9.35 -3.98
CA PHE A 123 14.92 -9.76 -5.28
C PHE A 123 15.25 -8.59 -6.21
N CYS A 124 14.49 -7.49 -6.14
CA CYS A 124 14.52 -6.40 -7.11
C CYS A 124 15.10 -5.09 -6.58
N SER A 125 15.60 -5.04 -5.33
CA SER A 125 16.20 -3.83 -4.76
C SER A 125 17.38 -3.35 -5.60
N VAL A 126 17.36 -2.07 -5.95
CA VAL A 126 18.38 -1.40 -6.75
C VAL A 126 19.49 -0.84 -5.84
N SER A 127 19.15 -0.39 -4.64
CA SER A 127 20.10 0.25 -3.71
C SER A 127 20.89 -0.73 -2.82
N GLY A 128 20.62 -2.04 -2.91
CA GLY A 128 21.33 -3.06 -2.12
C GLY A 128 21.01 -3.00 -0.62
N MET A 129 19.74 -2.79 -0.28
CA MET A 129 19.29 -2.67 1.11
C MET A 129 19.53 -3.96 1.91
N SER A 130 19.80 -3.81 3.21
CA SER A 130 19.89 -4.97 4.10
C SER A 130 18.54 -5.69 4.20
N LEU A 131 18.56 -7.02 4.38
CA LEU A 131 17.33 -7.82 4.55
C LEU A 131 16.46 -7.30 5.72
N TRP A 132 17.10 -6.81 6.78
CA TRP A 132 16.40 -6.27 7.95
C TRP A 132 15.68 -4.95 7.65
N THR A 133 16.34 -4.03 6.94
CA THR A 133 15.70 -2.78 6.49
C THR A 133 14.55 -3.05 5.53
N THR A 134 14.72 -4.02 4.62
CA THR A 134 13.68 -4.43 3.67
C THR A 134 12.44 -4.98 4.38
N PHE A 135 12.63 -5.78 5.43
CA PHE A 135 11.54 -6.30 6.26
C PHE A 135 10.78 -5.19 7.00
N ILE A 136 11.49 -4.23 7.58
CA ILE A 136 10.85 -3.09 8.27
C ILE A 136 10.06 -2.24 7.27
N ILE A 137 10.65 -1.94 6.11
CA ILE A 137 10.01 -1.11 5.08
C ILE A 137 8.78 -1.79 4.50
N SER A 138 8.81 -3.10 4.26
CA SER A 138 7.63 -3.81 3.74
C SER A 138 6.46 -3.76 4.72
N ILE A 139 6.72 -3.86 6.03
CA ILE A 139 5.69 -3.69 7.07
C ILE A 139 5.15 -2.25 7.07
N LEU A 140 6.03 -1.25 7.11
CA LEU A 140 5.62 0.16 7.13
C LEU A 140 4.83 0.55 5.86
N ALA A 141 5.28 0.09 4.69
CA ALA A 141 4.61 0.29 3.42
C ALA A 141 3.21 -0.35 3.41
N THR A 142 3.07 -1.52 4.03
CA THR A 142 1.78 -2.21 4.18
C THR A 142 0.82 -1.43 5.10
N ILE A 143 1.33 -0.86 6.20
CA ILE A 143 0.50 -0.03 7.09
C ILE A 143 0.04 1.23 6.35
N LEU A 144 0.92 1.85 5.55
CA LEU A 144 0.59 2.98 4.69
C LEU A 144 -0.47 2.65 3.63
N SER A 145 -0.39 1.48 2.99
CA SER A 145 -1.41 1.06 2.03
C SER A 145 -2.77 0.80 2.68
N VAL A 146 -2.79 0.35 3.94
CA VAL A 146 -4.05 0.23 4.72
C VAL A 146 -4.67 1.60 4.94
N VAL A 147 -3.88 2.63 5.29
CA VAL A 147 -4.37 4.02 5.38
C VAL A 147 -5.02 4.43 4.06
N ALA A 148 -4.35 4.21 2.93
CA ALA A 148 -4.86 4.57 1.62
C ALA A 148 -6.16 3.82 1.26
N ALA A 149 -6.25 2.52 1.55
CA ALA A 149 -7.47 1.75 1.33
C ALA A 149 -8.63 2.20 2.22
N MET A 150 -8.35 2.56 3.48
CA MET A 150 -9.36 3.10 4.39
C MET A 150 -9.89 4.47 3.96
N ILE A 151 -9.07 5.32 3.33
CA ILE A 151 -9.54 6.58 2.71
C ILE A 151 -10.59 6.25 1.63
N ILE A 152 -10.31 5.28 0.77
CA ILE A 152 -11.22 4.87 -0.30
C ILE A 152 -12.54 4.36 0.30
N LEU A 153 -12.48 3.42 1.25
CA LEU A 153 -13.67 2.84 1.86
C LEU A 153 -14.52 3.87 2.63
N ALA A 154 -13.87 4.77 3.38
CA ALA A 154 -14.58 5.77 4.19
C ALA A 154 -15.33 6.79 3.33
N TYR A 155 -14.78 7.18 2.17
CA TYR A 155 -15.33 8.28 1.37
C TYR A 155 -16.08 7.82 0.11
N ALA A 156 -15.70 6.73 -0.55
CA ALA A 156 -16.29 6.31 -1.83
C ALA A 156 -17.69 5.72 -1.67
N GLY A 157 -18.71 6.31 -2.30
CA GLY A 157 -20.06 5.77 -2.30
C GLY A 157 -20.23 4.54 -3.18
N ASN A 158 -19.41 4.40 -4.23
CA ASN A 158 -19.47 3.33 -5.21
C ASN A 158 -18.08 2.98 -5.78
N LYS A 159 -17.99 1.92 -6.60
CA LYS A 159 -16.74 1.47 -7.25
C LYS A 159 -16.06 2.59 -8.07
N VAL A 160 -16.83 3.38 -8.81
CA VAL A 160 -16.30 4.42 -9.73
C VAL A 160 -15.68 5.58 -8.93
N GLU A 161 -16.36 6.05 -7.89
CA GLU A 161 -15.83 7.02 -6.91
C GLU A 161 -14.61 6.45 -6.20
N GLY A 162 -14.60 5.14 -5.92
CA GLY A 162 -13.44 4.44 -5.37
C GLY A 162 -12.21 4.55 -6.26
N MET A 163 -12.37 4.45 -7.58
CA MET A 163 -11.28 4.65 -8.55
C MET A 163 -10.78 6.09 -8.59
N ALA A 164 -11.67 7.07 -8.47
CA ALA A 164 -11.28 8.47 -8.39
C ALA A 164 -10.50 8.76 -7.09
N LEU A 165 -11.00 8.26 -5.96
CA LEU A 165 -10.38 8.41 -4.66
C LEU A 165 -9.04 7.66 -4.56
N ALA A 166 -8.82 6.62 -5.35
CA ALA A 166 -7.52 5.97 -5.46
C ALA A 166 -6.42 6.94 -5.92
N LYS A 167 -6.72 7.81 -6.88
CA LYS A 167 -5.72 8.81 -7.33
C LYS A 167 -5.41 9.82 -6.23
N VAL A 168 -6.40 10.17 -5.42
CA VAL A 168 -6.24 11.08 -4.29
C VAL A 168 -5.50 10.38 -3.14
N SER A 169 -5.81 9.13 -2.84
CA SER A 169 -5.14 8.38 -1.77
C SER A 169 -3.68 8.06 -2.13
N ALA A 170 -3.33 8.00 -3.42
CA ALA A 170 -1.94 7.96 -3.88
C ALA A 170 -1.12 9.19 -3.46
N LEU A 171 -1.74 10.33 -3.11
CA LEU A 171 -1.02 11.48 -2.54
C LEU A 171 -0.33 11.14 -1.21
N VAL A 172 -0.79 10.10 -0.50
CA VAL A 172 -0.08 9.56 0.67
C VAL A 172 1.35 9.16 0.31
N MET A 173 1.64 8.78 -0.94
CA MET A 173 2.99 8.42 -1.38
C MET A 173 3.92 9.60 -1.61
N VAL A 174 3.39 10.82 -1.80
CA VAL A 174 4.21 12.01 -2.11
C VAL A 174 5.23 12.30 -1.02
N GLY A 175 4.89 12.01 0.24
CA GLY A 175 5.81 12.18 1.37
C GLY A 175 7.10 11.37 1.26
N LEU A 176 7.16 10.32 0.44
CA LEU A 176 8.39 9.55 0.22
C LEU A 176 9.49 10.35 -0.49
N ILE A 177 9.11 11.28 -1.36
CA ILE A 177 10.05 12.04 -2.19
C ILE A 177 10.64 13.22 -1.42
N ILE A 178 9.86 13.80 -0.50
CA ILE A 178 10.16 15.07 0.17
C ILE A 178 11.53 15.04 0.90
N PRO A 179 11.88 14.02 1.71
CA PRO A 179 13.17 13.98 2.41
C PRO A 179 14.40 13.91 1.50
N PHE A 180 14.23 13.49 0.25
CA PHE A 180 15.32 13.42 -0.73
C PHE A 180 15.52 14.72 -1.49
N VAL A 181 14.48 15.56 -1.60
CA VAL A 181 14.53 16.82 -2.35
C VAL A 181 14.82 18.01 -1.44
N ILE A 182 14.27 18.02 -0.23
CA ILE A 182 14.40 19.14 0.72
C ILE A 182 15.28 18.71 1.88
N THR A 183 16.50 19.24 1.92
CA THR A 183 17.49 18.95 2.97
C THR A 183 17.33 19.83 4.21
N ASP A 184 16.71 21.02 4.06
CA ASP A 184 16.55 22.00 5.15
C ASP A 184 15.53 21.56 6.22
N SER A 185 15.53 22.24 7.37
CA SER A 185 14.55 22.05 8.45
C SER A 185 13.10 22.28 8.00
N ILE A 186 12.88 22.92 6.85
CA ILE A 186 11.55 23.11 6.25
C ILE A 186 10.88 21.77 5.90
N GLN A 187 11.65 20.71 5.68
CA GLN A 187 11.13 19.36 5.40
C GLN A 187 10.12 18.87 6.46
N TYR A 188 10.26 19.31 7.72
CA TYR A 188 9.41 18.85 8.83
C TYR A 188 8.00 19.43 8.80
N VAL A 189 7.71 20.41 7.93
CA VAL A 189 6.33 20.86 7.69
C VAL A 189 5.46 19.71 7.19
N PHE A 190 6.05 18.75 6.47
CA PHE A 190 5.37 17.55 5.96
C PHE A 190 5.35 16.37 6.94
N SER A 191 5.71 16.60 8.20
CA SER A 191 5.72 15.57 9.25
C SER A 191 4.34 14.97 9.54
N PHE A 192 3.26 15.63 9.14
CA PHE A 192 1.91 15.08 9.26
C PHE A 192 1.67 13.87 8.34
N ILE A 193 2.47 13.71 7.28
CA ILE A 193 2.33 12.62 6.32
C ILE A 193 3.11 11.40 6.82
N PRO A 194 2.50 10.23 7.05
CA PRO A 194 3.22 9.07 7.58
C PRO A 194 4.32 8.56 6.64
N SER A 195 4.17 8.73 5.32
CA SER A 195 5.19 8.29 4.35
C SER A 195 6.48 9.09 4.41
N PHE A 196 6.43 10.34 4.88
CA PHE A 196 7.61 11.17 5.10
C PHE A 196 8.60 10.50 6.06
N TRP A 197 8.08 9.91 7.14
CA TRP A 197 8.89 9.25 8.15
C TRP A 197 9.50 7.94 7.66
N VAL A 198 8.84 7.22 6.74
CA VAL A 198 9.40 6.02 6.11
C VAL A 198 10.62 6.35 5.24
N ALA A 199 10.52 7.40 4.43
CA ALA A 199 11.66 7.87 3.65
C ALA A 199 12.79 8.38 4.54
N LYS A 200 12.47 9.11 5.61
CA LYS A 200 13.46 9.61 6.57
C LYS A 200 14.15 8.48 7.35
N PHE A 201 13.42 7.43 7.73
CA PHE A 201 13.97 6.21 8.31
C PHE A 201 15.04 5.61 7.42
N LEU A 202 14.75 5.47 6.12
CA LEU A 202 15.69 4.88 5.17
C LEU A 202 16.94 5.74 4.96
N ILE A 203 16.81 7.07 4.83
CA ILE A 203 17.97 7.96 4.61
C ILE A 203 18.88 7.99 5.84
N SER A 204 18.30 8.14 7.03
CA SER A 204 19.06 8.32 8.27
C SER A 204 19.44 7.02 8.97
N ASN A 205 18.87 5.88 8.55
CA ASN A 205 18.93 4.58 9.22
C ASN A 205 18.61 4.64 10.73
N ASN A 206 17.82 5.63 11.15
CA ASN A 206 17.47 5.81 12.55
C ASN A 206 16.09 5.24 12.85
N TYR A 207 16.06 4.18 13.66
CA TYR A 207 14.86 3.47 14.08
C TYR A 207 13.84 4.33 14.83
N TRP A 208 14.23 5.47 15.40
CA TRP A 208 13.30 6.41 16.04
C TRP A 208 12.20 6.92 15.09
N PHE A 209 12.47 6.98 13.79
CA PHE A 209 11.49 7.45 12.80
C PHE A 209 10.39 6.42 12.47
N ILE A 210 10.52 5.18 12.95
CA ILE A 210 9.48 4.16 12.84
C ILE A 210 8.28 4.52 13.72
N LEU A 211 8.51 5.07 14.92
CA LEU A 211 7.47 5.37 15.90
C LEU A 211 6.45 6.41 15.38
N PRO A 212 6.87 7.58 14.85
CA PRO A 212 5.93 8.54 14.25
C PRO A 212 5.11 7.92 13.11
N THR A 213 5.74 7.05 12.30
CA THR A 213 5.04 6.38 11.19
C THR A 213 3.88 5.54 11.71
N ILE A 214 4.12 4.69 12.70
CA ILE A 214 3.10 3.80 13.28
C ILE A 214 2.02 4.61 14.00
N PHE A 215 2.41 5.65 14.74
CA PHE A 215 1.46 6.45 15.51
C PHE A 215 0.53 7.25 14.59
N LEU A 216 1.07 7.94 13.59
CA LEU A 216 0.28 8.72 12.62
C LEU A 216 -0.61 7.83 11.77
N SER A 217 -0.06 6.72 11.27
CA SER A 217 -0.86 5.78 10.46
C SER A 217 -1.95 5.11 11.27
N GLY A 218 -1.67 4.69 12.51
CA GLY A 218 -2.67 4.15 13.44
C GLY A 218 -3.77 5.15 13.77
N GLY A 219 -3.41 6.42 14.04
CA GLY A 219 -4.37 7.50 14.28
C GLY A 219 -5.28 7.76 13.08
N LEU A 220 -4.72 7.78 11.86
CA LEU A 220 -5.48 7.92 10.62
C LEU A 220 -6.41 6.72 10.39
N ILE A 221 -5.92 5.50 10.58
CA ILE A 221 -6.75 4.29 10.45
C ILE A 221 -7.92 4.33 11.42
N TYR A 222 -7.69 4.72 12.68
CA TYR A 222 -8.75 4.82 13.69
C TYR A 222 -9.82 5.86 13.31
N LEU A 223 -9.40 7.05 12.88
CA LEU A 223 -10.33 8.11 12.44
C LEU A 223 -11.15 7.68 11.22
N LEU A 224 -10.50 7.08 10.22
CA LEU A 224 -11.14 6.60 9.00
C LEU A 224 -12.08 5.42 9.28
N TYR A 225 -11.70 4.54 10.19
CA TYR A 225 -12.51 3.41 10.62
C TYR A 225 -13.81 3.87 11.30
N ASN A 226 -13.73 4.85 12.20
CA ASN A 226 -14.91 5.42 12.85
C ASN A 226 -15.86 6.06 11.82
N ARG A 227 -15.31 6.75 10.83
CA ARG A 227 -16.10 7.34 9.73
C ARG A 227 -16.76 6.27 8.86
N TYR A 228 -16.03 5.21 8.51
CA TYR A 228 -16.58 4.09 7.75
C TYR A 228 -17.71 3.38 8.50
N ASN A 229 -17.55 3.18 9.82
CA ASN A 229 -18.61 2.62 10.67
C ASN A 229 -19.86 3.49 10.75
N ALA A 230 -19.72 4.81 10.69
CA ALA A 230 -20.88 5.72 10.66
C ALA A 230 -21.63 5.68 9.33
N LYS A 231 -20.98 5.24 8.26
CA LYS A 231 -21.54 5.16 6.89
C LYS A 231 -22.32 3.86 6.63
N ILE A 232 -21.99 2.77 7.31
CA ILE A 232 -22.61 1.43 7.17
C ILE A 232 -23.57 1.16 8.31
#